data_AF-A0A2V6LHP7-F1
#
_entry.id   AF-A0A2V6LHP7-F1
#
_cell.length_a   1.000
_cell.length_b   1.000
_cell.length_c   1.000
_cell.angle_alpha   90.00
_cell.angle_beta   90.00
_cell.angle_gamma   90.00
#
_symmetry.space_group_name_H-M   'P 1'
#
loop_
_entity.id
_entity.type
_entity.pdbx_description
1 polymer ?
#
loop_
_entity_poly.entity_id
_entity_poly.type
_entity_poly.pdbx_seq_one_letter_code
_entity_poly.pdbx_strand_id
1 'polypeptide(L)'
;MNTREAKEILLLYRGTIDDSDLQFRAALDYAKSDPELGQWLREQTNCYDTIRAKLRGIEPPLGLSEKIVRRRPIPFPRDWSRIGQLAAAILISASVTALLMKWSEHRNRSVASAQEILVTGEVLDLTCYIAYNLSGPDHAKCARDCIRSGLPAGIKTQDGKVYLLTGEAGHSINAEVADYAAKTITIKGRQTVRDGFAQLQVEEIRKL
;
A
#
# COMPACT_ATOMS: atom_id res chain seq x y z
N MET A 1 -39.01 -15.37 2.96
CA MET A 1 -40.10 -14.37 2.98
C MET A 1 -41.40 -15.09 2.69
N ASN A 2 -42.47 -14.73 3.38
CA ASN A 2 -43.82 -15.25 3.11
C ASN A 2 -44.69 -14.20 2.39
N THR A 3 -45.88 -14.61 1.93
CA THR A 3 -46.80 -13.75 1.16
C THR A 3 -47.23 -12.49 1.93
N ARG A 4 -47.42 -12.56 3.26
CA ARG A 4 -47.78 -11.39 4.06
C ARG A 4 -46.64 -10.38 4.13
N GLU A 5 -45.43 -10.84 4.43
CA GLU A 5 -44.23 -9.99 4.48
C GLU A 5 -43.95 -9.33 3.13
N ALA A 6 -44.02 -10.10 2.03
CA ALA A 6 -43.84 -9.56 0.68
C ALA A 6 -44.89 -8.49 0.36
N LYS A 7 -46.14 -8.71 0.76
CA LYS A 7 -47.24 -7.75 0.57
C LYS A 7 -47.02 -6.46 1.36
N GLU A 8 -46.57 -6.55 2.62
CA GLU A 8 -46.25 -5.38 3.45
C GLU A 8 -45.11 -4.54 2.87
N ILE A 9 -44.06 -5.20 2.34
CA ILE A 9 -42.97 -4.53 1.63
C ILE A 9 -43.53 -3.85 0.37
N LEU A 10 -44.24 -4.60 -0.48
CA LEU A 10 -44.75 -4.09 -1.76
C LEU A 10 -45.78 -2.95 -1.60
N LEU A 11 -46.48 -2.83 -0.48
CA LEU A 11 -47.35 -1.68 -0.18
C LEU A 11 -46.59 -0.34 -0.17
N LEU A 12 -45.29 -0.37 0.14
CA LEU A 12 -44.44 0.82 0.23
C LEU A 12 -43.65 1.07 -1.06
N TYR A 13 -43.77 0.21 -2.07
CA TYR A 13 -43.00 0.29 -3.30
C TYR A 13 -43.48 1.44 -4.21
N ARG A 14 -42.59 2.36 -4.57
CA ARG A 14 -42.91 3.58 -5.34
C ARG A 14 -42.47 3.50 -6.80
N GLY A 15 -42.25 2.30 -7.32
CA GLY A 15 -41.78 2.08 -8.69
C GLY A 15 -40.26 2.23 -8.80
N THR A 16 -39.79 2.77 -9.93
CA THR A 16 -38.37 2.74 -10.33
C THR A 16 -37.38 3.38 -9.35
N ILE A 17 -37.84 4.28 -8.47
CA ILE A 17 -37.03 4.89 -7.42
C ILE A 17 -36.51 3.82 -6.44
N ASP A 18 -37.30 2.78 -6.21
CA ASP A 18 -37.03 1.74 -5.21
C ASP A 18 -36.40 0.47 -5.83
N ASP A 19 -36.20 0.42 -7.15
CA ASP A 19 -35.63 -0.75 -7.86
C ASP A 19 -34.19 -1.08 -7.48
N SER A 20 -33.48 -0.14 -6.84
CA SER A 20 -32.11 -0.36 -6.36
C SER A 20 -32.06 -1.13 -5.04
N ASP A 21 -33.16 -1.18 -4.29
CA ASP A 21 -33.23 -1.80 -2.98
C ASP A 21 -33.42 -3.32 -3.07
N LEU A 22 -32.61 -4.05 -2.31
CA LEU A 22 -32.60 -5.51 -2.33
C LEU A 22 -33.87 -6.13 -1.74
N GLN A 23 -34.52 -5.48 -0.77
CA GLN A 23 -35.76 -5.97 -0.17
C GLN A 23 -36.92 -5.85 -1.14
N PHE A 24 -37.03 -4.71 -1.84
CA PHE A 24 -38.06 -4.52 -2.87
C PHE A 24 -37.87 -5.50 -4.03
N ARG A 25 -36.63 -5.72 -4.49
CA ARG A 25 -36.35 -6.74 -5.53
C ARG A 25 -36.78 -8.14 -5.10
N ALA A 26 -36.40 -8.55 -3.89
CA ALA A 26 -36.78 -9.86 -3.38
C ALA A 26 -38.31 -10.02 -3.27
N ALA A 27 -39.03 -8.96 -2.88
CA ALA A 27 -40.49 -8.97 -2.78
C ALA A 27 -41.17 -9.02 -4.14
N LEU A 28 -40.64 -8.29 -5.12
CA LEU A 28 -41.10 -8.33 -6.51
C LEU A 28 -40.85 -9.70 -7.14
N ASP A 29 -39.70 -10.32 -6.89
CA ASP A 29 -39.38 -11.66 -7.40
C ASP A 29 -40.28 -12.73 -6.76
N TYR A 30 -40.52 -12.65 -5.46
CA TYR A 30 -41.47 -13.53 -4.79
C TYR A 30 -42.90 -13.40 -5.37
N ALA A 31 -43.36 -12.18 -5.63
CA ALA A 31 -44.68 -11.92 -6.23
C ALA A 31 -44.82 -12.44 -7.67
N LYS A 32 -43.72 -12.73 -8.38
CA LYS A 32 -43.78 -13.42 -9.69
C LYS A 32 -44.13 -14.90 -9.54
N SER A 33 -43.74 -15.51 -8.41
CA SER A 33 -43.97 -16.94 -8.13
C SER A 33 -45.30 -17.21 -7.44
N ASP A 34 -45.93 -16.20 -6.83
CA ASP A 34 -47.24 -16.27 -6.17
C ASP A 34 -48.31 -15.57 -7.02
N PRO A 35 -49.21 -16.32 -7.71
CA PRO A 35 -50.18 -15.73 -8.64
C PRO A 35 -51.17 -14.76 -7.98
N GLU A 36 -51.58 -15.03 -6.74
CA GLU A 36 -52.54 -14.21 -6.01
C GLU A 36 -51.89 -12.88 -5.60
N LEU A 37 -50.67 -12.94 -5.05
CA LEU A 37 -49.91 -11.75 -4.71
C LEU A 37 -49.56 -10.93 -5.95
N GLY A 38 -49.17 -11.59 -7.04
CA GLY A 38 -48.88 -10.93 -8.32
C GLY A 38 -50.10 -10.24 -8.93
N GLN A 39 -51.29 -10.83 -8.81
CA GLN A 39 -52.53 -10.18 -9.22
C GLN A 39 -52.84 -8.95 -8.35
N TRP A 40 -52.78 -9.11 -7.03
CA TRP A 40 -52.99 -8.01 -6.09
C TRP A 40 -52.05 -6.83 -6.37
N LEU A 41 -50.77 -7.11 -6.65
CA LEU A 41 -49.78 -6.08 -6.95
C LEU A 41 -50.18 -5.28 -8.21
N ARG A 42 -50.59 -5.97 -9.29
CA ARG A 42 -51.05 -5.31 -10.53
C ARG A 42 -52.27 -4.41 -10.28
N GLU A 43 -53.23 -4.89 -9.51
CA GLU A 43 -54.44 -4.13 -9.15
C GLU A 43 -54.09 -2.86 -8.34
N GLN A 44 -53.19 -2.99 -7.36
CA GLN A 44 -52.68 -1.86 -6.58
C GLN A 44 -51.95 -0.84 -7.47
N THR A 45 -51.02 -1.29 -8.31
CA THR A 45 -50.27 -0.41 -9.22
C THR A 45 -51.23 0.36 -10.13
N ASN A 46 -52.22 -0.30 -10.72
CA ASN A 46 -53.23 0.36 -11.56
C ASN A 46 -54.05 1.42 -10.79
N CYS A 47 -54.43 1.13 -9.55
CA CYS A 47 -55.14 2.07 -8.70
C CYS A 47 -54.28 3.32 -8.42
N TYR A 48 -53.02 3.13 -8.00
CA TYR A 48 -52.10 4.23 -7.72
C TYR A 48 -51.78 5.06 -8.96
N ASP A 49 -51.57 4.42 -10.10
CA ASP A 49 -51.27 5.13 -11.34
C ASP A 49 -52.47 5.97 -11.80
N THR A 50 -53.70 5.49 -11.60
CA THR A 50 -54.92 6.26 -11.85
C THR A 50 -54.99 7.50 -10.95
N ILE A 51 -54.74 7.35 -9.64
CA ILE A 51 -54.74 8.47 -8.69
C ILE A 51 -53.65 9.48 -9.08
N ARG A 52 -52.44 9.00 -9.37
CA ARG A 52 -51.30 9.83 -9.74
C ARG A 52 -51.54 10.59 -11.05
N ALA A 53 -52.16 9.95 -12.04
CA ALA A 53 -52.53 10.59 -13.30
C ALA A 53 -53.52 11.75 -13.06
N LYS A 54 -54.56 11.51 -12.23
CA LYS A 54 -55.51 12.57 -11.86
C LYS A 54 -54.83 13.72 -11.11
N LEU A 55 -53.95 13.42 -10.15
CA LEU A 55 -53.24 14.45 -9.39
C LEU A 55 -52.28 15.26 -10.27
N ARG A 56 -51.56 14.61 -11.21
CA ARG A 56 -50.65 15.29 -12.15
C ARG A 56 -51.39 16.15 -13.17
N GLY A 57 -52.66 15.84 -13.46
CA GLY A 57 -53.50 16.67 -14.32
C GLY A 57 -53.98 17.97 -13.67
N ILE A 58 -53.75 18.16 -12.36
CA ILE A 58 -54.08 19.41 -11.67
C ILE A 58 -52.93 20.40 -11.88
N GLU A 59 -53.19 21.50 -12.58
CA GLU A 59 -52.21 22.58 -12.73
C GLU A 59 -51.88 23.20 -11.35
N PRO A 60 -50.60 23.21 -10.94
CA PRO A 60 -50.20 23.89 -9.73
C PRO A 60 -50.43 25.41 -9.85
N PRO A 61 -50.96 26.08 -8.81
CA PRO A 61 -51.02 27.54 -8.77
C PRO A 61 -49.66 28.20 -8.99
N LEU A 62 -49.63 29.30 -9.74
CA LEU A 62 -48.42 30.11 -9.94
C LEU A 62 -47.82 30.54 -8.59
N GLY A 63 -46.51 30.35 -8.43
CA GLY A 63 -45.79 30.74 -7.21
C GLY A 63 -45.93 29.78 -6.03
N LEU A 64 -46.59 28.61 -6.20
CA LEU A 64 -46.75 27.63 -5.14
C LEU A 64 -45.39 27.09 -4.63
N SER A 65 -44.46 26.82 -5.54
CA SER A 65 -43.09 26.37 -5.21
C SER A 65 -42.38 27.32 -4.26
N GLU A 66 -42.37 28.61 -4.59
CA GLU A 66 -41.75 29.68 -3.83
C GLU A 66 -42.41 29.82 -2.46
N LYS A 67 -43.74 29.70 -2.41
CA LYS A 67 -44.51 29.75 -1.17
C LYS A 67 -44.21 28.56 -0.25
N ILE A 68 -44.02 27.36 -0.79
CA ILE A 68 -43.65 26.16 -0.03
C ILE A 68 -42.24 26.31 0.53
N VAL A 69 -41.26 26.65 -0.32
CA VAL A 69 -39.85 26.80 0.08
C VAL A 69 -39.68 27.87 1.16
N ARG A 70 -40.40 28.99 1.06
CA ARG A 70 -40.35 30.06 2.08
C ARG A 70 -41.01 29.69 3.40
N ARG A 71 -42.10 28.91 3.39
CA ARG A 71 -42.86 28.57 4.62
C ARG A 71 -42.36 27.31 5.33
N ARG A 72 -41.79 26.36 4.59
CA ARG A 72 -41.20 25.13 5.13
C ARG A 72 -39.87 24.87 4.42
N PRO A 73 -38.80 25.60 4.77
CA PRO A 73 -37.48 25.25 4.29
C PRO A 73 -37.18 23.82 4.74
N ILE A 74 -36.86 22.94 3.81
CA ILE A 74 -36.31 21.62 4.15
C ILE A 74 -34.90 21.89 4.65
N PRO A 75 -34.58 21.65 5.93
CA PRO A 75 -33.21 21.76 6.38
C PRO A 75 -32.44 20.65 5.67
N PHE A 76 -31.53 21.03 4.78
CA PHE A 76 -30.42 20.15 4.40
C PHE A 76 -29.33 20.40 5.44
N PRO A 77 -29.25 19.61 6.53
CA PRO A 77 -28.12 19.73 7.42
C PRO A 77 -26.88 19.39 6.60
N ARG A 78 -26.13 20.42 6.20
CA ARG A 78 -24.80 20.25 5.66
C ARG A 78 -23.96 19.75 6.83
N ASP A 79 -23.72 18.46 6.85
CA ASP A 79 -22.97 17.80 7.92
C ASP A 79 -21.49 18.20 7.81
N TRP A 80 -21.15 19.35 8.41
CA TRP A 80 -19.80 19.90 8.43
C TRP A 80 -18.79 18.91 9.04
N SER A 81 -19.25 17.94 9.85
CA SER A 81 -18.38 16.89 10.39
C SER A 81 -17.84 15.95 9.30
N ARG A 82 -18.66 15.61 8.29
CA ARG A 82 -18.22 14.81 7.12
C ARG A 82 -17.24 15.57 6.24
N ILE A 83 -17.41 16.89 6.10
CA ILE A 83 -16.47 17.73 5.35
C ILE A 83 -15.11 17.79 6.09
N GLY A 84 -15.12 17.93 7.41
CA GLY A 84 -13.91 17.88 8.24
C GLY A 84 -13.21 16.51 8.18
N GLN A 85 -13.96 15.41 8.21
CA GLN A 85 -13.42 14.05 8.09
C GLN A 85 -12.74 13.81 6.75
N LEU A 86 -13.33 14.28 5.64
CA LEU A 86 -12.73 14.15 4.31
C LEU A 86 -11.45 14.98 4.17
N ALA A 87 -11.43 16.21 4.70
CA ALA A 87 -10.22 17.05 4.70
C ALA A 87 -9.08 16.41 5.53
N ALA A 88 -9.40 15.86 6.70
CA ALA A 88 -8.44 15.14 7.52
C ALA A 88 -7.89 13.88 6.84
N ALA A 89 -8.75 13.09 6.18
CA ALA A 89 -8.34 11.91 5.43
C ALA A 89 -7.37 12.25 4.28
N ILE A 90 -7.62 13.33 3.55
CA ILE A 90 -6.73 13.81 2.48
C ILE A 90 -5.36 14.19 3.08
N LEU A 91 -5.33 14.97 4.16
CA LEU A 91 -4.09 15.38 4.82
C LEU A 91 -3.29 14.16 5.34
N ILE A 92 -3.96 13.18 5.95
CA ILE A 92 -3.32 11.95 6.43
C ILE A 92 -2.75 11.16 5.25
N SER A 93 -3.52 10.99 4.16
CA SER A 93 -3.06 10.27 2.97
C SER A 93 -1.84 10.92 2.31
N ALA A 94 -1.83 12.26 2.19
CA ALA A 94 -0.68 13.00 1.67
C ALA A 94 0.55 12.90 2.59
N SER A 95 0.35 12.95 3.90
CA SER A 95 1.41 12.79 4.90
C SER A 95 2.03 11.39 4.86
N VAL A 96 1.21 10.34 4.81
CA VAL A 96 1.64 8.94 4.70
C VAL A 96 2.38 8.72 3.38
N THR A 97 1.88 9.27 2.27
CA THR A 97 2.54 9.18 0.96
C THR A 97 3.90 9.89 0.98
N ALA A 98 3.99 11.08 1.58
CA ALA A 98 5.26 11.80 1.74
C ALA A 98 6.25 11.04 2.66
N LEU A 99 5.76 10.40 3.73
CA LEU A 99 6.56 9.54 4.59
C LEU A 99 7.09 8.31 3.85
N LEU A 100 6.24 7.64 3.05
CA LEU A 100 6.64 6.51 2.20
C LEU A 100 7.66 6.94 1.13
N MET A 101 7.45 8.09 0.49
CA MET A 101 8.40 8.65 -0.48
C MET A 101 9.74 9.00 0.18
N LYS A 102 9.74 9.61 1.37
CA LYS A 102 10.96 9.94 2.13
C LYS A 102 11.70 8.68 2.62
N TRP A 103 10.97 7.60 2.94
CA TRP A 103 11.57 6.29 3.23
C TRP A 103 12.15 5.60 1.98
N SER A 104 11.49 5.77 0.83
CA SER A 104 11.99 5.32 -0.47
C SER A 104 13.26 6.08 -0.88
N GLU A 105 13.31 7.40 -0.69
CA GLU A 105 14.50 8.23 -0.92
C GLU A 105 15.68 7.82 -0.02
N HIS A 106 15.40 7.41 1.22
CA HIS A 106 16.45 6.91 2.11
C HIS A 106 17.04 5.56 1.66
N ARG A 107 16.29 4.76 0.90
CA ARG A 107 16.77 3.52 0.26
C ARG A 107 17.39 3.74 -1.12
N ASN A 108 17.14 4.88 -1.76
CA ASN A 108 17.47 5.12 -3.16
C ASN A 108 18.31 6.41 -3.37
N ARG A 109 19.30 6.65 -2.49
CA ARG A 109 20.38 7.61 -2.81
C ARG A 109 21.22 7.04 -3.97
N SER A 110 20.91 7.53 -5.17
CA SER A 110 21.66 7.32 -6.40
C SER A 110 23.06 7.95 -6.33
N VAL A 111 24.09 7.13 -6.60
CA VAL A 111 25.34 7.31 -7.39
C VAL A 111 26.02 8.72 -7.51
N ALA A 112 25.82 9.69 -6.61
CA ALA A 112 26.44 11.03 -6.73
C ALA A 112 27.35 11.45 -5.56
N SER A 113 27.67 10.57 -4.61
CA SER A 113 28.73 10.83 -3.64
C SER A 113 29.27 9.51 -3.11
N ALA A 114 30.45 9.10 -3.55
CA ALA A 114 31.21 8.09 -2.81
C ALA A 114 31.41 8.63 -1.39
N GLN A 115 30.73 8.06 -0.41
CA GLN A 115 30.82 8.52 0.98
C GLN A 115 32.01 7.84 1.63
N GLU A 116 32.97 8.62 2.10
CA GLU A 116 34.05 8.09 2.94
C GLU A 116 33.45 7.62 4.27
N ILE A 117 33.69 6.36 4.63
CA ILE A 117 33.18 5.74 5.86
C ILE A 117 34.24 4.87 6.52
N LEU A 118 34.06 4.59 7.81
CA LEU A 118 34.76 3.53 8.52
C LEU A 118 33.83 2.35 8.73
N VAL A 119 34.30 1.16 8.36
CA VAL A 119 33.56 -0.10 8.48
C VAL A 119 34.33 -1.03 9.38
N THR A 120 33.77 -1.37 10.53
CA THR A 120 34.31 -2.40 11.42
C THR A 120 33.53 -3.69 11.25
N GLY A 121 34.23 -4.79 10.97
CA GLY A 121 33.57 -6.05 10.70
C GLY A 121 34.54 -7.18 10.40
N GLU A 122 33.96 -8.36 10.21
CA GLU A 122 34.67 -9.58 9.85
C GLU A 122 35.01 -9.62 8.36
N VAL A 123 36.26 -9.91 8.00
CA VAL A 123 36.65 -10.12 6.59
C VAL A 123 36.20 -11.50 6.12
N LEU A 124 35.50 -11.53 4.98
CA LEU A 124 34.87 -12.72 4.41
C LEU A 124 35.47 -13.10 3.07
N ASP A 125 35.47 -14.40 2.78
CA ASP A 125 35.35 -14.89 1.40
C ASP A 125 33.86 -14.83 1.01
N LEU A 126 33.51 -13.95 0.07
CA LEU A 126 32.12 -13.75 -0.32
C LEU A 126 31.54 -14.94 -1.08
N THR A 127 32.36 -15.75 -1.75
CA THR A 127 31.89 -16.95 -2.44
C THR A 127 31.37 -17.95 -1.42
N CYS A 128 32.18 -18.26 -0.41
CA CYS A 128 31.83 -19.21 0.65
C CYS A 128 30.72 -18.67 1.57
N TYR A 129 30.75 -17.38 1.89
CA TYR A 129 29.72 -16.75 2.71
C TYR A 129 28.34 -16.77 2.02
N ILE A 130 28.26 -16.40 0.73
CA ILE A 130 26.97 -16.35 0.03
C ILE A 130 26.44 -17.76 -0.27
N ALA A 131 27.30 -18.68 -0.72
CA ALA A 131 26.86 -20.02 -1.12
C ALA A 131 26.54 -20.93 0.07
N TYR A 132 27.28 -20.80 1.17
CA TYR A 132 27.26 -21.78 2.26
C TYR A 132 27.14 -21.14 3.65
N ASN A 133 27.01 -19.82 3.75
CA ASN A 133 26.98 -19.08 5.01
C ASN A 133 28.18 -19.38 5.92
N LEU A 134 29.35 -19.61 5.31
CA LEU A 134 30.60 -19.86 6.04
C LEU A 134 31.25 -18.53 6.44
N SER A 135 31.56 -18.41 7.73
CA SER A 135 32.30 -17.31 8.35
C SER A 135 32.91 -17.79 9.67
N GLY A 136 33.66 -16.93 10.35
CA GLY A 136 34.22 -17.18 11.66
C GLY A 136 35.58 -17.91 11.65
N PRO A 137 36.18 -18.10 12.83
CA PRO A 137 37.55 -18.58 12.98
C PRO A 137 37.78 -19.96 12.35
N ASP A 138 36.77 -20.84 12.36
CA ASP A 138 36.84 -22.18 11.76
C ASP A 138 37.06 -22.13 10.23
N HIS A 139 36.61 -21.06 9.59
CA HIS A 139 36.75 -20.85 8.14
C HIS A 139 37.94 -19.95 7.77
N ALA A 140 38.71 -19.45 8.74
CA ALA A 140 39.76 -18.45 8.53
C ALA A 140 40.85 -18.89 7.53
N LYS A 141 41.30 -20.15 7.60
CA LYS A 141 42.34 -20.67 6.70
C LYS A 141 41.82 -20.81 5.27
N CYS A 142 40.65 -21.40 5.11
CA CYS A 142 40.02 -21.59 3.80
C CYS A 142 39.76 -20.25 3.13
N ALA A 143 39.12 -19.32 3.83
CA ALA A 143 38.84 -17.98 3.32
C ALA A 143 40.13 -17.24 2.90
N ARG A 144 41.20 -17.33 3.68
CA ARG A 144 42.51 -16.74 3.33
C ARG A 144 43.07 -17.31 2.03
N ASP A 145 43.09 -18.63 1.89
CA ASP A 145 43.63 -19.31 0.72
C ASP A 145 42.80 -18.97 -0.54
N CYS A 146 41.47 -18.90 -0.40
CA CYS A 146 40.54 -18.51 -1.45
C CYS A 146 40.69 -17.04 -1.88
N ILE A 147 40.78 -16.11 -0.92
CA ILE A 147 41.01 -14.69 -1.21
C ILE A 147 42.35 -14.51 -1.93
N ARG A 148 43.44 -15.15 -1.46
CA ARG A 148 44.75 -15.10 -2.16
C ARG A 148 44.69 -15.64 -3.59
N SER A 149 43.78 -16.58 -3.85
CA SER A 149 43.55 -17.16 -5.18
C SER A 149 42.67 -16.29 -6.08
N GLY A 150 42.27 -15.10 -5.62
CA GLY A 150 41.51 -14.12 -6.42
C GLY A 150 40.00 -14.14 -6.18
N LEU A 151 39.48 -14.94 -5.23
CA LEU A 151 38.06 -14.91 -4.91
C LEU A 151 37.65 -13.59 -4.22
N PRO A 152 36.41 -13.09 -4.42
CA PRO A 152 36.01 -11.78 -3.91
C PRO A 152 36.04 -11.73 -2.38
N ALA A 153 36.75 -10.75 -1.83
CA ALA A 153 36.76 -10.47 -0.40
C ALA A 153 35.64 -9.50 -0.03
N GLY A 154 35.11 -9.65 1.18
CA GLY A 154 34.11 -8.76 1.74
C GLY A 154 34.39 -8.41 3.19
N ILE A 155 33.60 -7.48 3.73
CA ILE A 155 33.56 -7.21 5.18
C ILE A 155 32.11 -7.21 5.66
N LYS A 156 31.83 -7.95 6.74
CA LYS A 156 30.52 -8.02 7.40
C LYS A 156 30.54 -7.32 8.73
N THR A 157 29.72 -6.29 8.87
CA THR A 157 29.54 -5.54 10.12
C THR A 157 28.69 -6.34 11.11
N GLN A 158 28.72 -5.93 12.38
CA GLN A 158 27.97 -6.58 13.46
C GLN A 158 26.45 -6.52 13.26
N ASP A 159 25.94 -5.49 12.58
CA ASP A 159 24.53 -5.34 12.19
C ASP A 159 24.16 -6.15 10.92
N GLY A 160 25.10 -6.93 10.38
CA GLY A 160 24.86 -7.86 9.29
C GLY A 160 25.00 -7.28 7.88
N LYS A 161 25.35 -6.00 7.73
CA LYS A 161 25.63 -5.39 6.43
C LYS A 161 26.94 -5.94 5.86
N VAL A 162 26.95 -6.27 4.57
CA VAL A 162 28.11 -6.81 3.86
C VAL A 162 28.52 -5.87 2.75
N TYR A 163 29.82 -5.61 2.63
CA TYR A 163 30.41 -4.84 1.55
C TYR A 163 31.38 -5.69 0.74
N LEU A 164 31.33 -5.59 -0.59
CA LEU A 164 32.38 -6.07 -1.47
C LEU A 164 33.60 -5.14 -1.34
N LEU A 165 34.76 -5.71 -1.00
CA LEU A 165 36.01 -4.96 -0.89
C LEU A 165 36.68 -4.88 -2.26
N THR A 166 37.08 -3.67 -2.66
CA THR A 166 37.80 -3.45 -3.91
C THR A 166 38.98 -2.50 -3.69
N GLY A 167 40.01 -2.59 -4.52
CA GLY A 167 41.04 -1.57 -4.63
C GLY A 167 40.68 -0.49 -5.66
N GLU A 168 41.66 0.30 -6.07
CA GLU A 168 41.55 1.17 -7.24
C GLU A 168 41.42 0.38 -8.54
N ALA A 169 41.02 1.06 -9.62
CA ALA A 169 40.90 0.42 -10.93
C ALA A 169 42.24 -0.22 -11.35
N GLY A 170 42.22 -1.53 -11.61
CA GLY A 170 43.42 -2.31 -11.95
C GLY A 170 44.19 -2.87 -10.75
N HIS A 171 43.81 -2.53 -9.52
CA HIS A 171 44.44 -3.03 -8.29
C HIS A 171 43.47 -3.90 -7.50
N SER A 172 43.77 -5.21 -7.41
CA SER A 172 43.05 -6.10 -6.50
C SER A 172 43.50 -5.83 -5.08
N ILE A 173 42.56 -5.85 -4.12
CA ILE A 173 42.85 -5.69 -2.69
C ILE A 173 43.08 -7.04 -1.97
N ASN A 174 43.03 -8.14 -2.72
CA ASN A 174 42.99 -9.49 -2.14
C ASN A 174 44.24 -9.82 -1.33
N ALA A 175 45.42 -9.43 -1.80
CA ALA A 175 46.69 -9.71 -1.12
C ALA A 175 46.75 -9.00 0.24
N GLU A 176 46.24 -7.76 0.29
CA GLU A 176 46.22 -6.91 1.47
C GLU A 176 45.21 -7.39 2.51
N VAL A 177 44.07 -7.96 2.07
CA VAL A 177 43.00 -8.37 3.00
C VAL A 177 43.02 -9.84 3.40
N ALA A 178 43.71 -10.70 2.66
CA ALA A 178 43.70 -12.14 2.90
C ALA A 178 44.12 -12.54 4.32
N ASP A 179 45.16 -11.89 4.88
CA ASP A 179 45.65 -12.21 6.23
C ASP A 179 44.70 -11.78 7.35
N TYR A 180 43.65 -11.05 7.00
CA TYR A 180 42.56 -10.68 7.89
C TYR A 180 41.32 -11.56 7.75
N ALA A 181 41.33 -12.60 6.90
CA ALA A 181 40.21 -13.52 6.77
C ALA A 181 39.71 -14.02 8.13
N ALA A 182 38.38 -13.92 8.34
CA ALA A 182 37.65 -14.19 9.59
C ALA A 182 38.08 -13.36 10.82
N LYS A 183 38.95 -12.35 10.65
CA LYS A 183 39.28 -11.38 11.70
C LYS A 183 38.36 -10.19 11.60
N THR A 184 38.07 -9.60 12.76
CA THR A 184 37.43 -8.28 12.82
C THR A 184 38.50 -7.21 12.67
N ILE A 185 38.34 -6.34 11.68
CA ILE A 185 39.20 -5.18 11.43
C ILE A 185 38.34 -3.95 11.14
N THR A 186 38.96 -2.77 11.14
CA THR A 186 38.31 -1.54 10.71
C THR A 186 38.92 -1.09 9.39
N ILE A 187 38.08 -0.88 8.36
CA ILE A 187 38.51 -0.39 7.05
C ILE A 187 37.95 1.01 6.85
N LYS A 188 38.82 1.95 6.52
CA LYS A 188 38.41 3.24 5.96
C LYS A 188 38.35 3.11 4.44
N GLY A 189 37.26 3.58 3.85
CA GLY A 189 37.09 3.53 2.41
C GLY A 189 35.90 4.30 1.89
N ARG A 190 35.79 4.35 0.56
CA ARG A 190 34.69 5.00 -0.15
C ARG A 190 33.58 4.00 -0.45
N GLN A 191 32.41 4.22 0.14
CA GLN A 191 31.23 3.41 -0.12
C GLN A 191 30.52 3.87 -1.38
N THR A 192 30.15 2.92 -2.24
CA THR A 192 29.21 3.09 -3.34
C THR A 192 28.13 2.00 -3.27
N VAL A 193 26.93 2.34 -3.74
CA VAL A 193 25.82 1.38 -3.89
C VAL A 193 25.32 1.47 -5.31
N ARG A 194 25.21 0.31 -5.99
CA ARG A 194 24.65 0.21 -7.33
C ARG A 194 23.82 -1.07 -7.43
N ASP A 195 22.57 -0.94 -7.86
CA ASP A 195 21.66 -2.08 -8.08
C ASP A 195 21.57 -3.05 -6.88
N GLY A 196 21.62 -2.52 -5.66
CA GLY A 196 21.56 -3.31 -4.42
C GLY A 196 22.90 -3.87 -3.93
N PHE A 197 23.99 -3.74 -4.72
CA PHE A 197 25.33 -4.12 -4.29
C PHE A 197 26.01 -2.97 -3.55
N ALA A 198 26.47 -3.24 -2.33
CA ALA A 198 27.30 -2.32 -1.57
C ALA A 198 28.78 -2.65 -1.79
N GLN A 199 29.53 -1.70 -2.32
CA GLN A 199 30.97 -1.76 -2.51
C GLN A 199 31.64 -0.83 -1.50
N LEU A 200 32.80 -1.23 -0.99
CA LEU A 200 33.72 -0.40 -0.23
C LEU A 200 35.09 -0.43 -0.90
N GLN A 201 35.45 0.67 -1.55
CA GLN A 201 36.80 0.85 -2.08
C GLN A 201 37.76 1.15 -0.91
N VAL A 202 38.70 0.24 -0.67
CA VAL A 202 39.61 0.27 0.47
C VAL A 202 40.67 1.34 0.29
N GLU A 203 40.81 2.23 1.28
CA GLU A 203 41.84 3.27 1.32
C GLU A 203 42.84 3.03 2.46
N GLU A 204 42.37 2.55 3.62
CA GLU A 204 43.21 2.26 4.78
C GLU A 204 42.65 1.07 5.57
N ILE A 205 43.52 0.14 5.97
CA ILE A 205 43.19 -0.97 6.86
C ILE A 205 43.74 -0.68 8.25
N ARG A 206 42.86 -0.59 9.25
CA ARG A 206 43.18 -0.40 10.66
C ARG A 206 42.99 -1.71 11.42
N LYS A 207 44.06 -2.15 12.06
CA LYS A 207 44.03 -3.30 12.98
C LYS A 207 43.37 -2.84 14.28
N LEU A 208 42.54 -3.71 14.86
CA LEU A 208 42.10 -3.57 16.25
C LEU A 208 43.26 -3.84 17.20
#